data_AF-H8IWK8-F1
#
_entry.id   AF-H8IWK8-F1
#
_cell.length_a   1.000
_cell.length_b   1.000
_cell.length_c   1.000
_cell.angle_alpha   90.00
_cell.angle_beta   90.00
_cell.angle_gamma   90.00
#
_symmetry.space_group_name_H-M   'P 1'
#
loop_
_entity.id
_entity.type
_entity.pdbx_description
1 polymer ?
#
loop_
_entity_poly.entity_id
_entity_poly.type
_entity_poly.pdbx_seq_one_letter_code
_entity_poly.pdbx_strand_id
1 'polypeptide(L)'
;MARRALSVCRYRIGERDIAELLGADGVLATGISAVEAYDLGLGSGGFADAYVDERVHRKLVKDFILIDSVRGNLTLRTTGSRLSDAVFENKVAPRLIAGVDLAEDTDTRTRAAGCALVSHALRAVHAPRKG
;
A
#
# COMPACT_ATOMS: atom_id res chain seq x y z
N MET A 1 -17.39 1.66 7.72
CA MET A 1 -16.01 1.16 7.54
C MET A 1 -15.04 2.13 8.19
N ALA A 2 -14.10 1.65 9.01
CA ALA A 2 -13.11 2.50 9.66
C ALA A 2 -12.20 3.14 8.60
N ARG A 3 -12.15 4.48 8.57
CA ARG A 3 -11.39 5.23 7.57
C ARG A 3 -9.90 5.20 7.94
N ARG A 4 -9.11 4.41 7.19
CA ARG A 4 -7.65 4.23 7.38
C ARG A 4 -6.83 5.39 6.79
N ALA A 5 -7.32 5.97 5.69
CA ALA A 5 -6.73 7.12 5.02
C ALA A 5 -7.60 8.37 5.16
N LEU A 6 -6.97 9.51 5.45
CA LEU A 6 -7.62 10.82 5.43
C LEU A 6 -8.05 11.19 4.01
N SER A 7 -7.21 10.91 3.02
CA SER A 7 -7.52 11.09 1.60
C SER A 7 -6.92 9.97 0.76
N VAL A 8 -7.51 9.73 -0.41
CA VAL A 8 -7.01 8.79 -1.40
C VAL A 8 -6.97 9.52 -2.73
N CYS A 9 -5.77 9.62 -3.30
CA CYS A 9 -5.53 10.30 -4.57
C CYS A 9 -4.94 9.28 -5.56
N ARG A 10 -5.32 9.42 -6.83
CA ARG A 10 -4.79 8.58 -7.91
C ARG A 10 -4.05 9.43 -8.93
N TYR A 11 -2.89 8.93 -9.33
CA TYR A 11 -1.96 9.60 -10.21
C TYR A 11 -1.51 8.70 -11.34
N ARG A 12 -1.15 9.31 -12.47
CA ARG A 12 -0.25 8.71 -13.45
C ARG A 12 1.19 8.98 -13.02
N ILE A 13 2.01 7.95 -13.11
CA ILE A 13 3.46 8.01 -12.99
C ILE A 13 4.08 7.11 -14.07
N GLY A 14 5.28 7.45 -14.54
CA GLY A 14 6.07 6.56 -15.39
C GLY A 14 6.38 5.25 -14.66
N GLU A 15 6.21 4.10 -15.31
CA GLU A 15 6.44 2.79 -14.67
C GLU A 15 7.87 2.64 -14.13
N ARG A 16 8.83 3.29 -14.76
CA ARG A 16 10.25 3.28 -14.35
C ARG A 16 10.49 4.02 -13.03
N ASP A 17 9.64 5.00 -12.70
CA ASP A 17 9.81 5.84 -11.53
C ASP A 17 9.11 5.25 -10.29
N ILE A 18 8.30 4.19 -10.46
CA ILE A 18 7.56 3.55 -9.38
C ILE A 18 8.49 2.99 -8.31
N ALA A 19 9.56 2.29 -8.71
CA ALA A 19 10.49 1.68 -7.76
C ALA A 19 11.21 2.74 -6.92
N GLU A 20 11.60 3.86 -7.55
CA GLU A 20 12.22 4.98 -6.85
C GLU A 20 11.23 5.67 -5.90
N LEU A 21 9.99 5.90 -6.33
CA LEU A 21 8.95 6.47 -5.50
C LEU A 21 8.66 5.60 -4.26
N LEU A 22 8.55 4.27 -4.44
CA LEU A 22 8.32 3.34 -3.34
C LEU A 22 9.50 3.24 -2.36
N GLY A 23 10.72 3.52 -2.84
CA GLY A 23 11.92 3.59 -2.01
C GLY A 23 12.03 4.88 -1.18
N ALA A 24 11.30 5.93 -1.53
CA ALA A 24 11.41 7.24 -0.92
C ALA A 24 11.08 7.24 0.60
N ASP A 25 11.66 8.19 1.32
CA ASP A 25 11.42 8.31 2.76
C ASP A 25 10.01 8.78 3.10
N GLY A 26 9.41 8.14 4.10
CA GLY A 26 8.01 8.35 4.47
C GLY A 26 7.01 7.71 3.51
N VAL A 27 7.46 6.82 2.63
CA VAL A 27 6.60 6.00 1.78
C VAL A 27 6.49 4.59 2.37
N LEU A 28 5.24 4.14 2.50
CA LEU A 28 4.91 2.80 2.98
C LEU A 28 4.15 2.05 1.88
N ALA A 29 4.81 1.12 1.21
CA ALA A 29 4.20 0.26 0.21
C ALA A 29 3.05 -0.55 0.82
N THR A 30 1.90 -0.60 0.15
CA THR A 30 0.73 -1.38 0.59
C THR A 30 0.08 -2.03 -0.62
N GLY A 31 -1.05 -2.73 -0.43
CA GLY A 31 -1.85 -3.22 -1.54
C GLY A 31 -1.04 -4.02 -2.54
N ILE A 32 -1.15 -3.66 -3.83
CA ILE A 32 -0.41 -4.31 -4.90
C ILE A 32 1.12 -4.14 -4.79
N SER A 33 1.59 -3.06 -4.16
CA SER A 33 3.03 -2.82 -3.95
C SER A 33 3.64 -3.67 -2.83
N ALA A 34 2.82 -4.35 -2.03
CA ALA A 34 3.29 -5.22 -0.95
C ALA A 34 3.30 -6.72 -1.31
N VAL A 35 2.89 -7.09 -2.53
CA VAL A 35 2.65 -8.50 -2.90
C VAL A 35 3.93 -9.34 -2.90
N GLU A 36 5.06 -8.76 -3.29
CA GLU A 36 6.36 -9.43 -3.30
C GLU A 36 6.84 -9.69 -1.87
N ALA A 37 6.71 -8.71 -0.97
CA ALA A 37 7.10 -8.84 0.44
C ALA A 37 6.32 -9.94 1.20
N TYR A 38 5.19 -10.38 0.65
CA TYR A 38 4.33 -11.42 1.23
C TYR A 38 4.20 -12.67 0.35
N ASP A 39 5.03 -12.81 -0.69
CA ASP A 39 5.08 -13.99 -1.57
C ASP A 39 3.71 -14.39 -2.14
N LEU A 40 2.88 -13.43 -2.54
CA LEU A 40 1.48 -13.68 -2.93
C LEU A 40 1.32 -14.21 -4.37
N GLY A 41 2.41 -14.38 -5.12
CA GLY A 41 2.36 -14.86 -6.51
C GLY A 41 1.61 -13.91 -7.46
N LEU A 42 1.62 -12.61 -7.15
CA LEU A 42 1.07 -11.53 -7.96
C LEU A 42 2.20 -10.63 -8.44
N GLY A 43 2.07 -10.10 -9.66
CA GLY A 43 2.91 -9.00 -10.13
C GLY A 43 2.20 -7.67 -9.95
N SER A 44 2.96 -6.59 -9.76
CA SER A 44 2.40 -5.24 -9.66
C SER A 44 1.80 -4.73 -10.97
N GLY A 45 2.25 -5.26 -12.12
CA GLY A 45 1.70 -4.94 -13.43
C GLY A 45 1.80 -3.45 -13.80
N GLY A 46 2.80 -2.74 -13.25
CA GLY A 46 2.96 -1.29 -13.44
C GLY A 46 2.04 -0.44 -12.55
N PHE A 47 1.33 -1.05 -11.61
CA PHE A 47 0.52 -0.37 -10.60
C PHE A 47 1.25 -0.27 -9.27
N ALA A 48 0.92 0.77 -8.50
CA ALA A 48 1.49 1.01 -7.20
C ALA A 48 0.48 1.58 -6.20
N ASP A 49 0.65 1.17 -4.95
CA ASP A 49 -0.16 1.54 -3.81
C ASP A 49 0.76 1.93 -2.65
N ALA A 50 0.57 3.11 -2.08
CA ALA A 50 1.34 3.52 -0.91
C ALA A 50 0.51 4.34 0.09
N TYR A 51 0.91 4.25 1.35
CA TYR A 51 0.59 5.25 2.37
C TYR A 51 1.70 6.27 2.49
N VAL A 52 1.32 7.52 2.75
CA VAL A 52 2.21 8.66 2.97
C VAL A 52 1.59 9.61 3.99
N ASP A 53 2.39 10.46 4.61
CA ASP A 53 1.89 11.66 5.27
C ASP A 53 1.63 12.80 4.25
N GLU A 54 0.97 13.87 4.69
CA GLU A 54 0.60 14.98 3.80
C GLU A 54 1.82 15.76 3.26
N ARG A 55 2.90 15.87 4.04
CA ARG A 55 4.12 16.56 3.63
C ARG A 55 4.86 15.76 2.56
N VAL A 56 5.01 14.45 2.77
CA VAL A 56 5.61 13.50 1.82
C VAL A 56 4.78 13.46 0.55
N HIS A 57 3.44 13.40 0.66
CA HIS A 57 2.56 13.44 -0.51
C HIS A 57 2.83 14.65 -1.41
N ARG A 58 2.83 15.87 -0.85
CA ARG A 58 3.13 17.09 -1.63
C ARG A 58 4.51 17.07 -2.26
N LYS A 59 5.50 16.52 -1.56
CA LYS A 59 6.86 16.36 -2.07
C LYS A 59 6.90 15.42 -3.27
N LEU A 60 6.30 14.22 -3.15
CA LEU A 60 6.27 13.23 -4.23
C LEU A 60 5.57 13.74 -5.48
N VAL A 61 4.45 14.47 -5.33
CA VAL A 61 3.74 15.09 -6.46
C VAL A 61 4.68 15.96 -7.30
N LYS A 62 5.53 16.75 -6.64
CA LYS A 62 6.49 17.63 -7.30
C LYS A 62 7.68 16.85 -7.87
N ASP A 63 8.28 15.98 -7.06
CA ASP A 63 9.56 15.32 -7.40
C ASP A 63 9.38 14.29 -8.54
N PHE A 64 8.24 13.61 -8.58
CA PHE A 64 7.92 12.59 -9.59
C PHE A 64 6.94 13.06 -10.68
N ILE A 65 6.56 14.34 -10.68
CA ILE A 65 5.64 14.94 -11.65
C ILE A 65 4.34 14.13 -11.75
N LEU A 66 3.71 13.88 -10.60
CA LEU A 66 2.50 13.05 -10.54
C LEU A 66 1.32 13.78 -11.18
N ILE A 67 0.65 13.12 -12.13
CA ILE A 67 -0.48 13.71 -12.86
C ILE A 67 -1.79 13.14 -12.32
N ASP A 68 -2.66 13.97 -11.77
CA ASP A 68 -3.98 13.54 -11.27
C ASP A 68 -4.74 12.74 -12.32
N SER A 69 -5.19 11.53 -11.96
CA SER A 69 -5.87 10.63 -12.89
C SER A 69 -6.73 9.62 -12.15
N VAL A 70 -8.05 9.63 -12.39
CA VAL A 70 -8.98 8.63 -11.83
C VAL A 70 -8.61 7.19 -12.20
N ARG A 71 -7.98 7.02 -13.38
CA ARG A 71 -7.49 5.75 -13.91
C ARG A 71 -5.97 5.58 -13.75
N GLY A 72 -5.35 6.41 -12.91
CA GLY A 72 -3.92 6.41 -12.63
C GLY A 72 -3.41 5.06 -12.18
N ASN A 73 -2.13 4.79 -12.42
CA ASN A 73 -1.45 3.57 -11.99
C ASN A 73 -0.85 3.69 -10.58
N LEU A 74 -0.85 4.86 -9.96
CA LEU A 74 -0.41 5.08 -8.59
C LEU A 74 -1.59 5.51 -7.71
N THR A 75 -1.80 4.84 -6.59
CA THR A 75 -2.73 5.28 -5.54
C THR A 75 -1.94 5.69 -4.29
N LEU A 76 -2.03 6.97 -3.93
CA LEU A 76 -1.47 7.50 -2.69
C LEU A 76 -2.58 7.69 -1.65
N ARG A 77 -2.44 7.02 -0.51
CA ARG A 77 -3.34 7.10 0.64
C ARG A 77 -2.69 7.98 1.69
N THR A 78 -3.20 9.19 1.90
CA THR A 78 -2.65 10.08 2.92
C THR A 78 -3.17 9.66 4.29
N THR A 79 -2.27 9.41 5.23
CA THR A 79 -2.60 9.14 6.63
C THR A 79 -2.42 10.38 7.50
N GLY A 80 -3.15 10.42 8.62
CA GLY A 80 -2.83 11.36 9.70
C GLY A 80 -1.71 10.81 10.57
N SER A 81 -1.46 11.44 11.72
CA SER A 81 -0.47 11.02 12.74
C SER A 81 -0.74 9.67 13.43
N ARG A 82 -1.61 8.83 12.85
CA ARG A 82 -2.04 7.54 13.41
C ARG A 82 -1.11 6.38 13.07
N LEU A 83 -0.31 6.51 12.02
CA LEU A 83 0.78 5.57 11.74
C LEU A 83 2.04 6.10 12.41
N SER A 84 2.67 5.29 13.26
CA SER A 84 3.93 5.69 13.91
C SER A 84 5.09 5.66 12.91
N ASP A 85 6.13 6.45 13.17
CA ASP A 85 7.35 6.48 12.36
C ASP A 85 7.96 5.08 12.18
N ALA A 86 7.90 4.25 13.22
CA ALA A 86 8.33 2.85 13.19
C ALA A 86 7.61 1.99 12.12
N VAL A 87 6.37 2.33 11.74
CA VAL A 87 5.67 1.65 10.64
C VAL A 87 6.31 2.03 9.30
N PHE A 88 6.61 3.32 9.10
CA PHE A 88 7.26 3.81 7.87
C PHE A 88 8.71 3.33 7.72
N GLU A 89 9.42 3.06 8.81
CA GLU A 89 10.75 2.43 8.77
C GLU A 89 10.75 1.05 8.11
N ASN A 90 9.66 0.28 8.25
CA ASN A 90 9.54 -1.04 7.64
C ASN A 90 9.30 -1.00 6.12
N LYS A 91 9.05 0.20 5.54
CA LYS A 91 8.77 0.49 4.11
C LYS A 91 7.61 -0.30 3.48
N VAL A 92 7.11 -1.34 4.12
CA VAL A 92 5.97 -2.18 3.71
C VAL A 92 4.93 -2.23 4.84
N ALA A 93 3.67 -1.98 4.47
CA ALA A 93 2.55 -1.98 5.39
C ALA A 93 2.30 -3.37 5.99
N PRO A 94 1.90 -3.48 7.28
CA PRO A 94 1.59 -4.76 7.91
C PRO A 94 0.58 -5.61 7.12
N ARG A 95 0.73 -6.95 7.21
CA ARG A 95 -0.08 -7.94 6.47
C ARG A 95 -1.58 -7.67 6.49
N LEU A 96 -2.15 -7.29 7.63
CA LEU A 96 -3.58 -6.97 7.72
C LEU A 96 -3.96 -5.73 6.91
N ILE A 97 -3.14 -4.68 6.94
CA ILE A 97 -3.41 -3.45 6.18
C ILE A 97 -3.27 -3.73 4.68
N ALA A 98 -2.15 -4.34 4.27
CA ALA A 98 -1.91 -4.69 2.88
C ALA A 98 -2.97 -5.64 2.32
N GLY A 99 -3.38 -6.65 3.10
CA GLY A 99 -4.41 -7.60 2.72
C GLY A 99 -5.78 -6.97 2.55
N VAL A 100 -6.18 -6.03 3.42
CA VAL A 100 -7.45 -5.29 3.23
C VAL A 100 -7.38 -4.37 2.02
N ASP A 101 -6.26 -3.69 1.78
CA ASP A 101 -6.09 -2.86 0.57
C ASP A 101 -6.17 -3.69 -0.71
N LEU A 102 -5.57 -4.88 -0.74
CA LEU A 102 -5.72 -5.84 -1.85
C LEU A 102 -7.17 -6.34 -1.99
N ALA A 103 -7.86 -6.59 -0.88
CA ALA A 103 -9.24 -7.10 -0.88
C ALA A 103 -10.26 -6.05 -1.38
N GLU A 104 -9.90 -4.78 -1.39
CA GLU A 104 -10.70 -3.68 -1.97
C GLU A 104 -10.41 -3.48 -3.47
N ASP A 105 -9.48 -4.23 -4.05
CA ASP A 105 -9.17 -4.15 -5.49
C ASP A 105 -10.33 -4.66 -6.36
N THR A 106 -10.49 -4.03 -7.52
CA THR A 106 -11.49 -4.43 -8.53
C THR A 106 -11.12 -5.69 -9.28
N ASP A 107 -9.82 -5.99 -9.40
CA ASP A 107 -9.34 -7.24 -9.99
C ASP A 107 -9.65 -8.41 -9.05
N THR A 108 -10.26 -9.46 -9.61
CA THR A 108 -10.74 -10.59 -8.82
C THR A 108 -9.60 -11.42 -8.23
N ARG A 109 -8.45 -11.51 -8.92
CA ARG A 109 -7.30 -12.29 -8.46
C ARG A 109 -6.58 -11.55 -7.32
N THR A 110 -6.35 -10.25 -7.48
CA THR A 110 -5.80 -9.37 -6.44
C THR A 110 -6.68 -9.38 -5.20
N ARG A 111 -7.99 -9.24 -5.37
CA ARG A 111 -8.97 -9.30 -4.28
C ARG A 111 -8.94 -10.63 -3.53
N ALA A 112 -8.90 -11.75 -4.27
CA ALA A 112 -8.84 -13.09 -3.65
C ALA A 112 -7.56 -13.27 -2.81
N ALA A 113 -6.41 -12.83 -3.32
CA ALA A 113 -5.15 -12.86 -2.59
C ALA A 113 -5.20 -11.99 -1.32
N GLY A 114 -5.81 -10.81 -1.40
CA GLY A 114 -6.05 -9.94 -0.24
C GLY A 114 -6.85 -10.62 0.86
N CYS A 115 -7.99 -11.22 0.50
CA CYS A 115 -8.83 -11.98 1.44
C CYS A 115 -8.06 -13.16 2.09
N ALA A 116 -7.25 -13.87 1.31
CA ALA A 116 -6.42 -14.96 1.81
C ALA A 116 -5.36 -14.45 2.81
N LEU A 117 -4.69 -13.34 2.50
CA LEU A 117 -3.70 -12.72 3.37
C LEU A 117 -4.31 -12.26 4.70
N VAL A 118 -5.48 -11.61 4.65
CA VAL A 118 -6.23 -11.21 5.86
C VAL A 118 -6.57 -12.43 6.71
N SER A 119 -7.11 -13.48 6.08
CA SER A 119 -7.48 -14.71 6.78
C SER A 119 -6.27 -15.37 7.45
N HIS A 120 -5.12 -15.41 6.77
CA HIS A 120 -3.89 -15.96 7.32
C HIS A 120 -3.38 -15.13 8.51
N ALA A 121 -3.33 -13.81 8.37
CA ALA A 121 -2.88 -12.91 9.43
C ALA A 121 -3.77 -13.00 10.69
N LEU A 122 -5.09 -13.08 10.52
CA LEU A 122 -6.01 -13.26 11.64
C LEU A 122 -5.80 -14.60 12.35
N ARG A 123 -5.58 -15.69 11.62
CA ARG A 123 -5.28 -17.00 12.24
C ARG A 123 -3.99 -16.98 13.04
N ALA A 124 -2.95 -16.29 12.54
CA ALA A 124 -1.68 -16.17 13.24
C ALA A 124 -1.82 -15.44 14.60
N VAL A 125 -2.71 -14.44 14.69
CA VAL A 125 -3.01 -13.73 15.95
C VAL A 125 -3.78 -14.61 16.94
N HIS A 126 -4.66 -15.50 16.45
CA HIS A 126 -5.47 -16.39 17.27
C HIS A 126 -4.80 -17.75 17.56
N ALA A 127 -3.64 -18.03 16.97
CA ALA A 127 -2.89 -19.24 17.29
C ALA A 127 -2.41 -19.17 18.75
N PRO A 128 -2.67 -20.20 19.58
CA PRO A 128 -2.19 -20.19 20.96
C PRO A 128 -0.67 -20.06 20.94
N ARG A 129 -0.15 -19.07 21.67
CA ARG A 129 1.30 -18.98 21.94
C ARG A 129 1.70 -20.30 22.59
N LYS A 130 2.48 -21.13 21.88
CA LYS A 130 3.15 -22.26 22.52
C LYS A 130 4.11 -21.67 23.55
N GLY A 131 3.75 -21.84 24.83
CA GLY A 131 4.62 -21.56 25.97
C GLY A 131 5.75 -22.57 26.06
#